data_AF-A0AAE6UNZ1-F1
#
_entry.id   AF-A0AAE6UNZ1-F1
#
_cell.length_a   1.000
_cell.length_b   1.000
_cell.length_c   1.000
_cell.angle_alpha   90.00
_cell.angle_beta   90.00
_cell.angle_gamma   90.00
#
_symmetry.space_group_name_H-M   'P 1'
#
loop_
_entity.id
_entity.type
_entity.pdbx_description
1 polymer ?
#
loop_
_entity_poly.entity_id
_entity_poly.type
_entity_poly.pdbx_seq_one_letter_code
_entity_poly.pdbx_strand_id
1 'polypeptide(L)'
;MMHADLIDQEDLLGQLRALGFETPSGATAEQACAHAVCGLNAERATALRRLIEQLLTGSATLLPAVRQAIDQQLLPALAAYKQSHSGS
;
A
#
# COMPACT_ATOMS: atom_id res chain seq x y z
N MET A 1 4.38 3.12 28.57
CA MET A 1 3.14 2.83 27.81
C MET A 1 3.57 2.54 26.38
N MET A 2 3.56 1.28 25.94
CA MET A 2 3.86 0.98 24.53
C MET A 2 2.63 1.40 23.72
N HIS A 3 2.70 2.54 23.03
CA HIS A 3 1.88 2.74 21.85
C HIS A 3 2.41 1.71 20.85
N ALA A 4 1.75 0.56 20.73
CA ALA A 4 1.94 -0.26 19.55
C ALA A 4 1.49 0.65 18.40
N ASP A 5 2.41 1.03 17.52
CA ASP A 5 2.13 1.83 16.34
C ASP A 5 1.22 0.95 15.45
N LEU A 6 -0.08 1.09 15.66
CA LEU A 6 -1.11 0.27 15.03
C LEU A 6 -1.48 0.96 13.73
N ILE A 7 -1.24 0.26 12.63
CA ILE A 7 -1.54 0.79 11.30
C ILE A 7 -2.94 0.35 10.94
N ASP A 8 -3.87 1.28 11.13
CA ASP A 8 -5.23 1.21 10.66
C ASP A 8 -5.32 1.61 9.17
N GLN A 9 -6.48 1.37 8.58
CA GLN A 9 -6.86 1.88 7.28
C GLN A 9 -6.57 3.36 7.10
N GLU A 10 -6.94 4.24 8.05
CA GLU A 10 -6.71 5.68 7.89
C GLU A 10 -5.23 6.03 7.74
N ASP A 11 -4.36 5.34 8.48
CA ASP A 11 -2.92 5.51 8.40
C ASP A 11 -2.38 5.05 7.05
N LEU A 12 -2.82 3.89 6.56
CA LEU A 12 -2.51 3.41 5.20
C LEU A 12 -2.95 4.42 4.13
N LEU A 13 -4.17 4.96 4.22
CA LEU A 13 -4.68 5.95 3.28
C LEU A 13 -3.83 7.23 3.31
N GLY A 14 -3.39 7.65 4.50
CA GLY A 14 -2.47 8.78 4.67
C GLY A 14 -1.13 8.53 3.98
N GLN A 15 -0.55 7.34 4.17
CA GLN A 15 0.70 6.95 3.51
C GLN A 15 0.56 6.88 1.99
N LEU A 16 -0.56 6.33 1.47
CA LEU A 16 -0.85 6.32 0.03
C LEU A 16 -0.98 7.75 -0.53
N ARG A 17 -1.67 8.65 0.17
CA ARG A 17 -1.77 10.06 -0.22
C ARG A 17 -0.42 10.77 -0.20
N ALA A 18 0.44 10.46 0.76
CA ALA A 18 1.81 10.99 0.82
C ALA A 18 2.66 10.55 -0.37
N LEU A 19 2.40 9.36 -0.94
CA LEU A 19 2.98 8.90 -2.20
C LEU A 19 2.36 9.56 -3.45
N GLY A 20 1.32 10.38 -3.27
CA GLY A 20 0.60 11.07 -4.35
C GLY A 20 -0.55 10.26 -4.95
N PHE A 21 -1.04 9.22 -4.27
CA PHE A 21 -2.25 8.51 -4.68
C PHE A 21 -3.50 9.24 -4.18
N GLU A 22 -4.47 9.42 -5.06
CA GLU A 22 -5.78 9.93 -4.67
C GLU A 22 -6.58 8.77 -4.07
N THR A 23 -6.89 8.85 -2.78
CA THR A 23 -7.75 7.87 -2.10
C THR A 23 -9.03 8.56 -1.62
N PRO A 24 -10.22 7.99 -1.89
CA PRO A 24 -11.47 8.58 -1.45
C PRO A 24 -11.52 8.65 0.08
N SER A 25 -12.06 9.75 0.62
CA SER A 25 -12.29 9.87 2.06
C SER A 25 -13.37 8.86 2.49
N GLY A 26 -13.04 8.03 3.49
CA GLY A 26 -13.91 6.93 3.94
C GLY A 26 -13.83 5.65 3.11
N ALA A 27 -12.93 5.56 2.13
CA ALA A 27 -12.69 4.32 1.41
C ALA A 27 -12.03 3.28 2.31
N THR A 28 -12.38 2.00 2.11
CA THR A 28 -11.72 0.90 2.82
C THR A 28 -10.26 0.76 2.44
N ALA A 29 -9.43 0.10 3.27
CA ALA A 29 -8.04 -0.18 2.93
C ALA A 29 -7.92 -0.89 1.57
N GLU A 30 -8.83 -1.84 1.29
CA GLU A 30 -8.89 -2.54 0.01
C GLU A 30 -9.23 -1.59 -1.14
N GLN A 31 -10.26 -0.75 -1.01
CA GLN A 31 -10.66 0.20 -2.04
C GLN A 31 -9.55 1.23 -2.32
N ALA A 32 -8.90 1.74 -1.27
CA ALA A 32 -7.78 2.67 -1.41
C ALA A 32 -6.59 2.01 -2.13
N CYS A 33 -6.25 0.78 -1.77
CA CYS A 33 -5.22 0.00 -2.45
C CYS A 33 -5.58 -0.25 -3.92
N ALA A 34 -6.81 -0.70 -4.20
CA ALA A 34 -7.32 -0.94 -5.56
C ALA A 34 -7.26 0.34 -6.42
N HIS A 35 -7.60 1.49 -5.83
CA HIS A 35 -7.53 2.77 -6.52
C HIS A 35 -6.08 3.21 -6.78
N ALA A 36 -5.20 3.04 -5.79
CA ALA A 36 -3.78 3.35 -5.91
C ALA A 36 -3.10 2.53 -7.03
N VAL A 37 -3.43 1.24 -7.15
CA VAL A 37 -2.84 0.36 -8.18
C VAL A 37 -3.34 0.65 -9.60
N CYS A 38 -4.51 1.26 -9.76
CA CYS A 38 -5.00 1.69 -11.07
C CYS A 38 -4.16 2.85 -11.63
N GLY A 39 -3.61 3.70 -10.76
CA GLY A 39 -2.75 4.84 -11.10
C GLY A 39 -1.25 4.59 -10.90
N LEU A 40 -0.81 3.32 -10.97
CA LEU A 40 0.58 2.93 -10.72
C LEU A 40 1.50 3.35 -11.87
N ASN A 41 2.64 3.98 -11.55
CA ASN A 41 3.71 4.31 -12.50
C ASN A 41 5.07 3.84 -11.94
N ALA A 42 6.17 4.00 -12.68
CA ALA A 42 7.47 3.44 -12.29
C ALA A 42 7.97 3.97 -10.93
N GLU A 43 7.83 5.28 -10.72
CA GLU A 43 8.23 5.95 -9.49
C GLU A 43 7.35 5.51 -8.31
N ARG A 44 6.03 5.54 -8.50
CA ARG A 44 5.03 5.13 -7.51
C ARG A 44 5.13 3.65 -7.18
N ALA A 45 5.38 2.78 -8.15
CA ALA A 45 5.58 1.36 -7.92
C ALA A 45 6.81 1.11 -7.03
N THR A 46 7.90 1.83 -7.28
CA THR A 46 9.12 1.75 -6.47
C THR A 46 8.89 2.27 -5.06
N ALA A 47 8.19 3.40 -4.92
CA ALA A 47 7.89 4.00 -3.63
C ALA A 47 6.89 3.15 -2.82
N LEU A 48 5.84 2.64 -3.46
CA LEU A 48 4.86 1.74 -2.86
C LEU A 48 5.50 0.45 -2.40
N ARG A 49 6.39 -0.14 -3.19
CA ARG A 49 7.17 -1.32 -2.78
C ARG A 49 7.99 -1.03 -1.52
N ARG A 50 8.73 0.08 -1.49
CA ARG A 50 9.51 0.50 -0.31
C ARG A 50 8.64 0.67 0.93
N LEU A 51 7.45 1.25 0.75
CA LEU A 51 6.47 1.42 1.83
C LEU A 51 6.03 0.06 2.38
N ILE A 52 5.58 -0.86 1.51
CA ILE A 52 5.13 -2.20 1.92
C ILE A 52 6.26 -2.96 2.61
N GLU A 53 7.49 -2.89 2.11
CA GLU A 53 8.65 -3.51 2.76
C GLU A 53 8.87 -2.95 4.16
N GLN A 54 8.75 -1.63 4.35
CA GLN A 54 8.83 -1.00 5.68
C GLN A 54 7.66 -1.39 6.58
N LEU A 55 6.45 -1.49 6.06
CA LEU A 55 5.26 -1.91 6.82
C LEU A 55 5.41 -3.36 7.30
N LEU A 56 5.83 -4.27 6.41
CA LEU A 56 5.96 -5.69 6.72
C LEU A 56 7.19 -6.01 7.60
N THR A 57 8.25 -5.22 7.49
CA THR A 57 9.49 -5.38 8.29
C THR A 57 9.46 -4.55 9.57
N GLY A 58 8.60 -3.54 9.62
CA GLY A 58 8.48 -2.61 10.74
C GLY A 58 7.95 -3.28 12.00
N SER A 59 8.23 -2.66 13.15
CA SER A 59 7.65 -3.06 14.43
C SER A 59 6.19 -2.61 14.60
N ALA A 60 5.66 -1.88 13.61
CA ALA A 60 4.28 -1.43 13.59
C ALA A 60 3.34 -2.63 13.42
N THR A 61 2.29 -2.68 14.22
CA THR A 61 1.30 -3.76 14.16
C THR A 61 0.26 -3.38 13.12
N LEU A 62 0.29 -4.03 11.96
CA LEU A 62 -0.75 -3.85 10.95
C LEU A 62 -2.04 -4.53 11.39
N LEU A 63 -3.16 -3.82 11.25
CA LEU A 63 -4.46 -4.47 11.39
C LEU A 63 -4.63 -5.56 10.33
N PRO A 64 -5.36 -6.65 10.66
CA PRO A 64 -5.56 -7.77 9.73
C PRO A 64 -6.19 -7.31 8.42
N ALA A 65 -7.14 -6.37 8.46
CA ALA A 65 -7.77 -5.81 7.26
C ALA A 65 -6.77 -5.08 6.34
N VAL A 66 -5.85 -4.30 6.93
CA VAL A 66 -4.80 -3.59 6.17
C VAL A 66 -3.84 -4.58 5.55
N ARG A 67 -3.37 -5.57 6.33
CA ARG A 67 -2.46 -6.60 5.83
C ARG A 67 -3.09 -7.40 4.69
N GLN A 68 -4.37 -7.76 4.81
CA GLN A 68 -5.10 -8.41 3.73
C GLN A 68 -5.22 -7.53 2.49
N ALA A 69 -5.53 -6.24 2.63
CA ALA A 69 -5.59 -5.32 1.50
C ALA A 69 -4.24 -5.19 0.77
N ILE A 70 -3.13 -5.10 1.52
CA ILE A 70 -1.78 -5.08 0.94
C ILE A 70 -1.52 -6.36 0.14
N ASP A 71 -1.83 -7.52 0.75
CA ASP A 71 -1.56 -8.83 0.17
C ASP A 71 -2.41 -9.12 -1.08
N GLN A 72 -3.69 -8.76 -1.04
CA GLN A 72 -4.66 -9.03 -2.10
C GLN A 72 -4.64 -8.00 -3.23
N GLN A 73 -4.28 -6.75 -2.96
CA GLN A 73 -4.33 -5.67 -3.95
C GLN A 73 -2.93 -5.20 -4.36
N LEU A 74 -2.10 -4.77 -3.39
CA LEU A 74 -0.84 -4.08 -3.70
C LEU A 74 0.25 -5.04 -4.19
N LEU A 75 0.45 -6.18 -3.52
CA LEU A 75 1.45 -7.18 -3.91
C LEU A 75 1.23 -7.72 -5.34
N PRO A 76 0.04 -8.21 -5.71
CA PRO A 76 -0.19 -8.70 -7.07
C PRO A 76 -0.09 -7.58 -8.11
N ALA A 77 -0.53 -6.36 -7.80
CA ALA A 77 -0.38 -5.24 -8.72
C ALA A 77 1.09 -4.87 -8.96
N LEU A 78 1.92 -4.82 -7.91
CA LEU A 78 3.35 -4.59 -8.04
C LEU A 78 4.05 -5.71 -8.84
N ALA A 79 3.64 -6.96 -8.62
CA ALA A 79 4.15 -8.10 -9.37
C ALA A 79 3.79 -8.00 -10.86
N ALA A 80 2.53 -7.69 -11.18
CA ALA A 80 2.07 -7.48 -12.55
C ALA A 80 2.82 -6.31 -13.21
N TYR A 81 2.93 -5.17 -12.52
CA TYR A 81 3.67 -4.00 -13.01
C TYR A 81 5.13 -4.33 -13.32
N LYS A 82 5.81 -5.04 -12.42
CA LYS A 82 7.17 -5.54 -12.64
C LYS A 82 7.23 -6.44 -13.87
N GLN A 83 6.34 -7.41 -14.02
CA GLN A 83 6.35 -8.32 -15.17
C GLN A 83 6.17 -7.56 -16.49
N SER A 84 5.28 -6.57 -16.55
CA SER A 84 5.09 -5.75 -17.73
C SER A 84 6.31 -4.87 -18.09
N HIS A 85 7.11 -4.45 -17.10
CA HIS A 85 8.29 -3.60 -17.31
C HIS A 85 9.62 -4.36 -17.36
N SER A 86 9.67 -5.63 -16.97
CA SER A 86 10.89 -6.46 -16.99
C SER A 86 11.12 -7.17 -18.34
N GLY A 87 10.28 -6.89 -19.34
CA GLY A 87 10.28 -7.53 -20.65
C GLY A 87 10.71 -6.64 -21.83
N SER A 88 11.44 -5.54 -21.58
CA SER A 88 12.06 -4.70 -22.65
C SER A 88 13.56 -4.84 -22.67
#